data_AF-A0A7V4BU21-F1
#
_entry.id   AF-A0A7V4BU21-F1
#
_cell.length_a   1.000
_cell.length_b   1.000
_cell.length_c   1.000
_cell.angle_alpha   90.00
_cell.angle_beta   90.00
_cell.angle_gamma   90.00
#
_symmetry.space_group_name_H-M   'P 1'
#
loop_
_entity.id
_entity.type
_entity.pdbx_description
1 polymer ?
#
loop_
_entity_poly.entity_id
_entity_poly.type
_entity_poly.pdbx_seq_one_letter_code
_entity_poly.pdbx_strand_id
1 'polypeptide(L)' 'MKKQYKILTIWFVGMALIATSCMKDLDTEPLDKNVTTTNKVFKDTLAFKEALAKIYGGYALTG' A
#
# COMPACT_ATOMS: atom_id res chain seq x y z
N MET A 1 35.60 -23.83 16.67
CA MET A 1 35.18 -22.43 16.43
C MET A 1 34.58 -22.25 15.03
N LYS A 2 35.37 -22.38 13.95
CA LYS A 2 35.04 -23.07 12.68
C LYS A 2 33.56 -23.19 12.22
N LYS A 3 32.95 -24.26 12.76
CA LYS A 3 31.70 -24.86 12.33
C LYS A 3 30.48 -24.23 13.00
N GLN A 4 30.69 -23.68 14.20
CA GLN A 4 29.66 -23.09 15.04
C GLN A 4 29.14 -21.77 14.44
N TYR A 5 30.05 -20.92 13.92
CA TYR A 5 29.65 -19.67 13.27
C TYR A 5 28.95 -19.89 11.92
N LYS A 6 29.30 -20.94 11.16
CA LYS A 6 28.62 -21.27 9.90
C LYS A 6 27.16 -21.69 10.14
N ILE A 7 26.92 -22.45 11.21
CA ILE A 7 25.57 -22.86 11.63
C ILE A 7 24.77 -21.64 12.12
N LEU A 8 25.41 -20.76 12.91
CA LEU A 8 24.78 -19.53 13.41
C LEU A 8 24.38 -18.58 12.26
N THR A 9 25.24 -18.43 11.24
CA THR A 9 24.93 -17.58 10.07
C THR A 9 23.77 -18.13 9.24
N ILE A 10 23.65 -19.44 9.10
CA ILE A 10 22.54 -20.08 8.37
C ILE A 10 21.20 -19.90 9.10
N TRP A 11 21.21 -19.99 10.43
CA TRP A 11 20.03 -19.72 11.25
C TRP A 11 19.59 -18.26 11.16
N PHE A 12 20.53 -17.32 11.19
CA PHE A 12 20.24 -15.89 11.09
C PHE A 12 19.63 -15.51 9.73
N VAL A 13 20.15 -16.08 8.63
CA VAL A 13 19.60 -15.87 7.28
C VAL A 13 18.19 -16.46 7.17
N GLY A 14 17.96 -17.66 7.72
CA GLY A 14 16.62 -18.27 7.75
C GLY A 14 15.59 -17.41 8.48
N MET A 15 15.96 -16.84 9.63
CA MET A 15 15.08 -15.98 10.43
C MET A 15 14.77 -14.64 9.74
N ALA A 16 15.74 -14.06 9.02
CA ALA A 16 15.54 -12.85 8.24
C ALA A 16 14.52 -13.04 7.11
N LEU A 17 14.52 -14.20 6.44
CA LEU A 17 13.57 -14.50 5.36
C LEU A 17 12.13 -14.64 5.87
N ILE A 18 11.94 -15.29 7.03
CA ILE A 18 10.61 -15.45 7.65
C ILE A 18 10.04 -14.11 8.11
N ALA A 19 10.89 -13.18 8.57
CA ALA A 19 10.46 -11.85 9.00
C ALA A 19 9.88 -11.00 7.84
N THR A 20 10.28 -11.25 6.59
CA THR A 20 9.77 -10.51 5.42
C THR A 20 8.42 -11.01 4.89
N SER A 21 7.96 -12.21 5.28
CA SER A 21 6.73 -12.79 4.71
C SER A 21 5.45 -12.06 5.13
N CYS A 22 5.45 -11.42 6.30
CA CYS A 22 4.33 -10.64 6.83
C CYS A 22 4.20 -9.23 6.17
N MET A 23 5.28 -8.73 5.56
CA MET A 23 5.29 -7.39 4.95
C MET A 23 4.44 -7.33 3.67
N LYS A 24 4.18 -8.48 3.03
CA LYS A 24 3.48 -8.55 1.74
C LYS A 24 1.97 -8.33 1.84
N ASP A 25 1.41 -8.41 3.05
CA ASP A 25 -0.02 -8.14 3.32
C ASP A 25 -0.30 -6.66 3.55
N LEU A 26 0.73 -5.80 3.52
CA LEU A 26 0.57 -4.36 3.70
C LEU A 26 0.22 -3.63 2.38
N ASP A 27 0.61 -4.19 1.24
CA ASP A 27 0.30 -3.66 -0.10
C ASP A 27 -1.03 -4.24 -0.63
N THR A 28 -2.11 -4.06 0.14
CA THR A 28 -3.42 -4.59 -0.22
C THR A 28 -4.29 -3.53 -0.89
N GLU A 29 -4.61 -3.78 -2.16
CA GLU A 29 -5.80 -3.17 -2.75
C GLU A 29 -7.03 -3.95 -2.27
N PRO A 30 -8.16 -3.27 -1.99
CA PRO A 30 -9.38 -3.95 -1.60
C PRO A 30 -9.83 -4.98 -2.65
N LEU A 31 -10.15 -6.19 -2.18
CA LEU A 31 -10.64 -7.29 -3.02
C LEU A 31 -12.01 -6.98 -3.65
N ASP A 32 -12.78 -6.10 -3.01
CA ASP A 32 -14.05 -5.63 -3.54
C ASP A 32 -13.81 -4.65 -4.70
N LYS A 33 -14.36 -4.97 -5.86
CA LYS A 33 -14.25 -4.10 -7.05
C LYS A 33 -15.07 -2.83 -6.91
N ASN A 34 -16.09 -2.83 -6.06
CA ASN A 34 -17.03 -1.72 -5.87
C ASN A 34 -16.51 -0.64 -4.93
N VAL A 35 -15.45 -0.90 -4.18
CA VAL A 35 -14.85 0.13 -3.33
C VAL A 35 -13.97 1.06 -4.16
N THR A 36 -14.27 2.35 -4.03
CA THR A 36 -13.54 3.45 -4.65
C THR A 36 -12.40 3.86 -3.74
N THR A 37 -11.19 3.41 -4.06
CA THR A 37 -9.97 3.83 -3.35
C THR A 37 -9.42 5.11 -3.96
N THR A 38 -8.63 5.85 -3.18
CA THR A 38 -7.90 7.04 -3.66
C THR A 38 -7.11 6.73 -4.93
N ASN A 39 -6.43 5.58 -4.99
CA ASN A 39 -5.70 5.14 -6.19
C ASN A 39 -6.61 4.90 -7.40
N LYS A 40 -7.86 4.46 -7.20
CA LYS A 40 -8.84 4.27 -8.28
C LYS A 40 -9.51 5.57 -8.71
N VAL A 41 -9.71 6.52 -7.80
CA VAL A 41 -10.37 7.80 -8.06
C VAL A 41 -9.40 8.81 -8.68
N PHE A 42 -8.16 8.84 -8.21
CA PHE A 42 -7.13 9.80 -8.63
C PHE A 42 -6.08 9.17 -9.53
N LYS A 43 -6.53 8.46 -10.58
CA LYS A 43 -5.64 7.80 -11.55
C LYS A 43 -4.89 8.77 -12.46
N ASP A 44 -5.45 9.96 -12.69
CA ASP A 44 -4.88 11.00 -13.54
C ASP A 44 -4.91 12.35 -12.79
N THR A 45 -3.94 13.19 -13.11
CA THR A 45 -3.91 14.62 -12.78
C THR A 45 -5.22 15.35 -13.07
N LEU A 46 -5.93 14.98 -14.15
CA LEU A 46 -7.23 15.57 -14.49
C LEU A 46 -8.32 15.22 -13.47
N ALA A 47 -8.29 14.01 -12.89
CA ALA A 47 -9.27 13.57 -11.90
C ALA A 47 -9.20 14.40 -10.59
N PHE A 48 -8.02 14.90 -10.23
CA PHE A 48 -7.88 15.86 -9.11
C PHE A 48 -8.62 17.17 -9.39
N LYS A 49 -8.55 17.67 -10.62
CA LYS A 49 -9.24 18.90 -11.03
C LYS A 49 -10.75 18.71 -11.00
N GLU A 50 -11.25 17.57 -11.44
CA GLU A 50 -12.68 17.23 -11.40
C GLU A 50 -13.21 17.09 -9.98
N ALA A 51 -12.44 16.45 -9.09
CA ALA A 51 -12.79 16.36 -7.66
C ALA A 51 -12.90 17.75 -7.02
N LEU A 52 -11.94 18.63 -7.31
CA LEU A 52 -11.95 20.01 -6.82
C LEU A 52 -13.14 20.79 -7.39
N ALA A 53 -13.42 20.67 -8.68
CA ALA A 53 -14.57 21.30 -9.32
C ALA A 53 -15.91 20.86 -8.69
N LYS A 54 -16.03 19.58 -8.30
CA LYS A 54 -17.21 19.06 -7.60
C LYS A 54 -17.37 19.66 -6.19
N ILE A 55 -16.28 19.83 -5.46
CA ILE A 55 -16.29 20.45 -4.11
C ILE A 55 -16.74 21.92 -4.20
N TYR A 56 -16.10 22.72 -5.07
CA TYR A 56 -16.46 24.13 -5.24
C TYR A 56 -17.83 24.31 -5.89
N GLY A 57 -18.21 23.44 -6.83
CA GLY A 57 -19.55 23.41 -7.40
C GLY A 57 -20.62 23.11 -6.35
N GLY A 58 -20.41 22.11 -5.50
CA GLY A 58 -21.30 21.81 -4.39
C GLY A 58 -21.42 22.98 -3.41
N TYR A 59 -20.29 23.55 -2.99
CA TYR A 59 -20.27 24.74 -2.14
C TYR A 59 -21.01 25.93 -2.74
N ALA A 60 -20.85 26.18 -4.04
CA ALA A 60 -21.53 27.29 -4.72
C ALA A 60 -23.05 27.06 -4.88
N LEU A 61 -23.50 25.81 -4.96
CA LEU A 61 -24.90 25.46 -5.23
C LEU A 61 -25.72 25.21 -3.96
N THR A 62 -25.08 24.78 -2.87
CA THR A 62 -25.77 24.42 -1.62
C THR A 62 -25.23 25.15 -0.38
N GLY A 63 -24.32 26.10 -0.56
CA GLY A 63 -23.68 26.87 0.51
C GLY A 63 -24.62 27.77 1.28
#